data_AF-A0A523EIG4-F1
#
_entry.id   AF-A0A523EIG4-F1
#
_cell.length_a   1.000
_cell.length_b   1.000
_cell.length_c   1.000
_cell.angle_alpha   90.00
_cell.angle_beta   90.00
_cell.angle_gamma   90.00
#
_symmetry.space_group_name_H-M   'P 1'
#
loop_
_entity.id
_entity.type
_entity.pdbx_description
1 polymer ?
#
loop_
_entity_poly.entity_id
_entity_poly.type
_entity_poly.pdbx_seq_one_letter_code
_entity_poly.pdbx_strand_id
1 'polypeptide(L)'
;MKQEILVILGTDGRSQLSKSDRGALGLALSELKGSIVACTRAGDQDAARYAAAAGVEQFLEPRGLEDCAFDIALVGRGACSDARDAGDLLPAMLAERRGAALAYEVVDLRRRADGLEVVRDLGHGARDILLVQGPAVLVIADSVRRTGYVSRRRVLAAAPKGSESPDEASQIDWQRTQPRVRLSGHAAKVQGSATNRLNDLFGIAITGSRGKESNDSQLVTGSPETCARHLLRYLAHHDFIAPDRIPMPETSHRLEPPSEAVLAPARPRARPRRGPRRATDSDQGIARRPLPLKKTIESRVPQPVSGRRIARRGPYRLNERPEADAH
;
A
#
# COMPACT_ATOMS: atom_id res chain seq x y z
N MET A 1 21.57 -19.37 -19.39
CA MET A 1 20.74 -18.20 -19.75
C MET A 1 20.60 -17.31 -18.53
N LYS A 2 20.74 -15.99 -18.67
CA LYS A 2 20.46 -15.05 -17.57
C LYS A 2 18.94 -14.92 -17.45
N GLN A 3 18.43 -14.99 -16.24
CA GLN A 3 16.99 -14.80 -16.00
C GLN A 3 16.62 -13.33 -16.18
N GLU A 4 15.53 -13.05 -16.90
CA GLU A 4 14.98 -11.71 -17.07
C GLU A 4 13.95 -11.41 -15.98
N ILE A 5 14.19 -10.34 -15.23
CA ILE A 5 13.36 -9.90 -14.12
C ILE A 5 12.79 -8.53 -14.48
N LEU A 6 11.47 -8.46 -14.64
CA LEU A 6 10.74 -7.23 -14.89
C LEU A 6 10.19 -6.70 -13.58
N VAL A 7 10.48 -5.45 -13.25
CA VAL A 7 9.88 -4.77 -12.09
C VAL A 7 9.02 -3.64 -12.60
N ILE A 8 7.70 -3.75 -12.40
CA ILE A 8 6.76 -2.73 -12.86
C ILE A 8 6.51 -1.74 -11.72
N LEU A 9 6.77 -0.47 -11.99
CA LEU A 9 6.73 0.61 -11.01
C LEU A 9 5.78 1.71 -11.49
N GLY A 10 5.02 2.29 -10.56
CA GLY A 10 4.19 3.47 -10.81
C GLY A 10 4.13 4.39 -9.61
N THR A 11 4.04 5.69 -9.84
CA THR A 11 3.76 6.66 -8.79
C THR A 11 2.26 6.71 -8.46
N ASP A 12 1.94 6.91 -7.19
CA ASP A 12 0.56 6.98 -6.66
C ASP A 12 -0.19 8.30 -7.00
N GLY A 13 0.22 8.98 -8.07
CA GLY A 13 -0.26 10.31 -8.44
C GLY A 13 0.24 11.45 -7.54
N ARG A 14 1.03 11.16 -6.49
CA ARG A 14 1.67 12.17 -5.62
C ARG A 14 3.18 12.23 -5.79
N SER A 15 3.70 11.79 -6.94
CA SER A 15 5.14 11.70 -7.22
C SER A 15 5.89 10.83 -6.20
N GLN A 16 5.22 9.87 -5.57
CA GLN A 16 5.84 8.91 -4.65
C GLN A 16 5.57 7.49 -5.12
N LEU A 17 6.61 6.65 -5.07
CA LEU A 17 6.44 5.22 -5.25
C LEU A 17 5.73 4.65 -4.03
N SER A 18 4.80 3.71 -4.29
CA SER A 18 4.12 2.99 -3.22
C SER A 18 5.14 2.17 -2.39
N LYS A 19 4.70 1.66 -1.24
CA LYS A 19 5.55 0.79 -0.42
C LYS A 19 5.82 -0.53 -1.13
N SER A 20 4.81 -1.09 -1.78
CA SER A 20 4.90 -2.32 -2.56
C SER A 20 5.80 -2.19 -3.78
N ASP A 21 5.80 -1.08 -4.52
CA ASP A 21 6.74 -0.89 -5.66
C ASP A 21 8.21 -0.87 -5.18
N ARG A 22 8.47 -0.17 -4.07
CA ARG A 22 9.81 -0.14 -3.46
C ARG A 22 10.22 -1.50 -2.90
N GLY A 23 9.24 -2.25 -2.41
CA GLY A 23 9.40 -3.64 -1.98
C GLY A 23 9.74 -4.56 -3.13
N ALA A 24 8.96 -4.50 -4.22
CA ALA A 24 9.19 -5.23 -5.47
C ALA A 24 10.61 -5.00 -5.98
N LEU A 25 11.01 -3.74 -6.08
CA LEU A 25 12.35 -3.41 -6.55
C LEU A 25 13.46 -3.95 -5.65
N GLY A 26 13.32 -3.84 -4.33
CA GLY A 26 14.35 -4.36 -3.44
C GLY A 26 14.35 -5.88 -3.34
N LEU A 27 13.21 -6.57 -3.47
CA LEU A 27 13.17 -8.03 -3.61
C LEU A 27 13.91 -8.47 -4.88
N ALA A 28 13.68 -7.80 -6.02
CA ALA A 28 14.42 -8.07 -7.25
C ALA A 28 15.93 -7.89 -7.03
N LEU A 29 16.36 -6.76 -6.46
CA LEU A 29 17.78 -6.45 -6.28
C LEU A 29 18.50 -7.34 -5.25
N SER A 30 17.79 -7.84 -4.23
CA SER A 30 18.41 -8.61 -3.13
C SER A 30 18.30 -10.12 -3.31
N GLU A 31 17.17 -10.62 -3.78
CA GLU A 31 16.86 -12.06 -3.80
C GLU A 31 16.97 -12.67 -5.20
N LEU A 32 16.77 -11.88 -6.26
CA LEU A 32 16.78 -12.37 -7.62
C LEU A 32 18.11 -12.06 -8.32
N LYS A 33 18.84 -13.12 -8.65
CA LYS A 33 20.04 -13.03 -9.49
C LYS A 33 19.61 -13.04 -10.97
N GLY A 34 19.66 -11.90 -11.64
CA GLY A 34 19.27 -11.79 -13.04
C GLY A 34 19.46 -10.40 -13.64
N SER A 35 19.04 -10.24 -14.89
CA SER A 35 18.95 -8.93 -15.55
C SER A 35 17.67 -8.26 -15.07
N ILE A 36 17.79 -7.15 -14.35
CA ILE A 36 16.63 -6.42 -13.82
C ILE A 36 16.30 -5.28 -14.77
N VAL A 37 15.09 -5.31 -15.30
CA VAL A 37 14.49 -4.28 -16.16
C VAL A 37 13.43 -3.56 -15.34
N ALA A 38 13.61 -2.26 -15.11
CA ALA A 38 12.57 -1.42 -14.54
C ALA A 38 11.61 -1.01 -15.65
N CYS A 39 10.36 -1.43 -15.51
CA CYS A 39 9.26 -1.05 -16.39
C CYS A 39 8.47 0.08 -15.73
N THR A 40 8.41 1.22 -16.38
CA THR A 40 7.70 2.41 -15.90
C THR A 40 6.70 2.87 -16.94
N ARG A 41 5.63 3.51 -16.49
CA ARG A 41 4.71 4.18 -17.41
C ARG A 41 5.45 5.28 -18.18
N ALA A 42 5.07 5.46 -19.45
CA ALA A 42 5.50 6.61 -20.25
C ALA A 42 5.33 7.92 -19.46
N GLY A 43 6.42 8.67 -19.31
CA GLY A 43 6.45 9.94 -18.58
C GLY A 43 6.52 9.86 -17.05
N ASP A 44 6.52 8.67 -16.42
CA ASP A 44 6.73 8.53 -14.97
C ASP A 44 8.23 8.61 -14.62
N GLN A 45 8.79 9.81 -14.75
CA GLN A 45 10.20 10.06 -14.50
C GLN A 45 10.60 9.83 -13.04
N ASP A 46 9.67 9.98 -12.10
CA ASP A 46 9.95 9.78 -10.67
C ASP A 46 10.16 8.30 -10.35
N ALA A 47 9.34 7.41 -10.93
CA ALA A 47 9.54 5.96 -10.88
C ALA A 47 10.88 5.56 -11.49
N ALA A 48 11.19 6.06 -12.69
CA ALA A 48 12.44 5.76 -13.39
C ALA A 48 13.68 6.24 -12.61
N ARG A 49 13.66 7.47 -12.08
CA ARG A 49 14.76 8.01 -11.25
C ARG A 49 14.95 7.22 -9.97
N TYR A 50 13.87 6.78 -9.33
CA TYR A 50 13.98 5.94 -8.14
C TYR A 50 14.64 4.60 -8.46
N ALA A 51 14.22 3.95 -9.56
CA ALA A 51 14.81 2.69 -10.01
C ALA A 51 16.30 2.84 -10.35
N ALA A 52 16.66 3.89 -11.10
CA ALA A 52 18.06 4.22 -11.38
C ALA A 52 18.87 4.46 -10.10
N ALA A 53 18.31 5.20 -9.15
CA ALA A 53 18.96 5.46 -7.86
C ALA A 53 19.14 4.21 -7.01
N ALA A 54 18.25 3.23 -7.14
CA ALA A 54 18.35 1.92 -6.48
C ALA A 54 19.41 1.01 -7.13
N GLY A 55 19.88 1.34 -8.34
CA GLY A 55 20.91 0.60 -9.06
C GLY A 55 20.39 -0.22 -10.25
N VAL A 56 19.18 0.04 -10.72
CA VAL A 56 18.70 -0.58 -11.98
C VAL A 56 19.38 0.11 -13.17
N GLU A 57 19.84 -0.69 -14.11
CA GLU A 57 20.55 -0.21 -15.30
C GLU A 57 19.70 -0.24 -16.57
N GLN A 58 18.69 -1.11 -16.62
CA GLN A 58 17.83 -1.30 -17.79
C GLN A 58 16.43 -0.76 -17.52
N PHE A 59 15.90 0.00 -18.48
CA PHE A 59 14.60 0.66 -18.39
C PHE A 59 13.75 0.28 -19.60
N LEU A 60 12.47 0.08 -19.37
CA LEU A 60 11.48 -0.20 -20.40
C LEU A 60 10.29 0.73 -20.19
N GLU A 61 9.91 1.44 -21.24
CA GLU A 61 8.62 2.14 -21.33
C GLU A 61 7.76 1.35 -22.33
N PRO A 62 6.93 0.40 -21.87
CA PRO A 62 6.19 -0.47 -22.77
C PRO A 62 5.12 0.30 -23.53
N ARG A 63 4.99 0.03 -24.84
CA ARG A 63 3.88 0.50 -25.68
C ARG A 63 2.68 -0.44 -25.59
N GLY A 64 2.96 -1.71 -25.32
CA GLY A 64 1.96 -2.73 -25.07
C GLY A 64 2.52 -3.86 -24.22
N LEU A 65 1.67 -4.83 -23.90
CA LEU A 65 2.07 -6.01 -23.11
C LEU A 65 3.07 -6.91 -23.87
N GLU A 66 3.24 -6.71 -25.18
CA GLU A 66 4.20 -7.39 -26.06
C GLU A 66 5.63 -7.14 -25.64
N ASP A 67 5.90 -5.89 -25.27
CA ASP A 67 7.25 -5.41 -24.99
C ASP A 67 7.77 -5.95 -23.66
N CYS A 68 6.86 -6.44 -22.80
CA CYS A 68 7.18 -7.00 -21.50
C CYS A 68 7.72 -8.43 -21.63
N ALA A 69 9.03 -8.58 -21.84
CA ALA A 69 9.76 -9.83 -21.69
C ALA A 69 10.19 -10.07 -20.24
N PHE A 70 9.88 -11.27 -19.72
CA PHE A 70 10.23 -11.66 -18.36
C PHE A 70 10.14 -13.17 -18.14
N ASP A 71 11.02 -13.65 -17.26
CA ASP A 71 10.82 -14.90 -16.52
C ASP A 71 10.09 -14.61 -15.19
N ILE A 72 10.39 -13.49 -14.53
CA ILE A 72 9.71 -13.07 -13.30
C ILE A 72 9.29 -11.61 -13.45
N ALA A 73 8.01 -11.33 -13.25
CA ALA A 73 7.50 -9.97 -13.13
C ALA A 73 7.12 -9.70 -11.66
N LEU A 74 7.68 -8.64 -11.07
CA LEU A 74 7.27 -8.13 -9.77
C LEU A 74 6.45 -6.85 -9.98
N VAL A 75 5.21 -6.85 -9.48
CA VAL A 75 4.27 -5.74 -9.67
C VAL A 75 3.89 -5.19 -8.30
N GLY A 76 4.23 -3.93 -8.04
CA GLY A 76 3.75 -3.24 -6.85
C GLY A 76 2.39 -2.59 -7.08
N ARG A 77 1.76 -2.13 -5.99
CA ARG A 77 0.41 -1.52 -6.05
C ARG A 77 0.38 -0.21 -6.81
N GLY A 78 1.48 0.56 -6.84
CA GLY A 78 1.53 1.82 -7.57
C GLY A 78 1.35 1.59 -9.07
N ALA A 79 1.93 0.51 -9.60
CA ALA A 79 1.70 0.09 -10.98
C ALA A 79 0.24 -0.29 -11.29
N CYS A 80 -0.53 -0.76 -10.29
CA CYS A 80 -1.95 -1.10 -10.43
C CYS A 80 -2.91 0.06 -10.08
N SER A 81 -2.39 1.18 -9.58
CA SER A 81 -3.23 2.22 -8.94
C SER A 81 -3.93 3.17 -9.91
N ASP A 82 -3.57 3.18 -11.19
CA ASP A 82 -4.23 4.04 -12.18
C ASP A 82 -5.45 3.36 -12.79
N ALA A 83 -6.63 3.94 -12.53
CA ALA A 83 -7.91 3.46 -13.05
C ALA A 83 -8.03 3.59 -14.59
N ARG A 84 -7.09 4.29 -15.25
CA ARG A 84 -7.07 4.47 -16.71
C ARG A 84 -6.38 3.33 -17.45
N ASP A 85 -5.39 2.68 -16.83
CA ASP A 85 -4.50 1.70 -17.46
C ASP A 85 -4.67 0.33 -16.78
N ALA A 86 -5.71 -0.44 -17.14
CA ALA A 86 -6.01 -1.81 -16.68
C ALA A 86 -6.15 -2.06 -15.15
N GLY A 87 -5.66 -1.19 -14.27
CA GLY A 87 -5.67 -1.30 -12.83
C GLY A 87 -5.17 -2.66 -12.33
N ASP A 88 -5.99 -3.30 -11.51
CA ASP A 88 -5.73 -4.63 -10.94
C ASP A 88 -5.71 -5.76 -11.97
N LEU A 89 -6.09 -5.52 -13.23
CA LEU A 89 -6.04 -6.51 -14.31
C LEU A 89 -4.65 -6.66 -14.93
N LEU A 90 -3.77 -5.66 -14.80
CA LEU A 90 -2.44 -5.70 -15.41
C LEU A 90 -1.65 -6.98 -15.06
N PRO A 91 -1.54 -7.40 -13.79
CA PRO A 91 -0.86 -8.65 -13.44
C PRO A 91 -1.46 -9.88 -14.11
N ALA A 92 -2.80 -9.96 -14.19
CA ALA A 92 -3.49 -11.08 -14.79
C ALA A 92 -3.25 -11.15 -16.30
N MET A 93 -3.27 -10.01 -17.00
CA MET A 93 -2.99 -9.95 -18.43
C MET A 93 -1.53 -10.33 -18.76
N LEU A 94 -0.58 -9.88 -17.94
CA LEU A 94 0.83 -10.30 -18.06
C LEU A 94 0.98 -11.80 -17.87
N ALA A 95 0.29 -12.36 -16.86
CA ALA A 95 0.35 -13.77 -16.54
C ALA A 95 -0.24 -14.63 -17.67
N GLU A 96 -1.44 -14.29 -18.14
CA GLU A 96 -2.10 -14.99 -19.26
C GLU A 96 -1.23 -14.97 -20.52
N ARG A 97 -0.70 -13.80 -20.87
CA ARG A 97 0.11 -13.63 -22.09
C ARG A 97 1.40 -14.46 -22.06
N ARG A 98 2.04 -14.58 -20.90
CA ARG A 98 3.30 -15.31 -20.74
C ARG A 98 3.10 -16.78 -20.35
N GLY A 99 1.86 -17.24 -20.14
CA GLY A 99 1.60 -18.55 -19.55
C GLY A 99 2.25 -18.67 -18.16
N ALA A 100 2.31 -17.58 -17.41
CA ALA A 100 3.01 -17.48 -16.15
C ALA A 100 2.09 -17.74 -14.96
N ALA A 101 2.65 -18.27 -13.89
CA ALA A 101 1.95 -18.39 -12.61
C ALA A 101 1.65 -16.98 -12.05
N LEU A 102 0.50 -16.80 -11.41
CA LEU A 102 0.10 -15.53 -10.80
C LEU A 102 -0.09 -15.70 -9.30
N ALA A 103 0.59 -14.87 -8.50
CA ALA A 103 0.45 -14.85 -7.05
C ALA A 103 0.23 -13.43 -6.53
N TYR A 104 -0.79 -13.26 -5.68
CA TYR A 104 -1.11 -11.99 -5.00
C TYR A 104 -0.65 -11.98 -3.55
N GLU A 105 -0.53 -10.78 -2.98
CA GLU A 105 -0.15 -10.55 -1.58
C GLU A 105 1.22 -11.17 -1.22
N VAL A 106 2.17 -11.08 -2.15
CA VAL A 106 3.53 -11.60 -1.93
C VAL A 106 4.29 -10.68 -0.98
N VAL A 107 4.76 -11.25 0.13
CA VAL A 107 5.50 -10.52 1.18
C VAL A 107 6.98 -10.86 1.21
N ASP A 108 7.37 -12.00 0.65
CA ASP A 108 8.76 -12.44 0.55
C ASP A 108 8.90 -13.44 -0.61
N LEU A 109 10.12 -13.57 -1.13
CA LEU A 109 10.44 -14.57 -2.14
C LEU A 109 11.90 -14.99 -1.99
N ARG A 110 12.19 -16.23 -2.38
CA ARG A 110 13.54 -16.77 -2.35
C ARG A 110 13.77 -17.72 -3.50
N ARG A 111 14.91 -17.55 -4.18
CA ARG A 111 15.30 -18.49 -5.22
C ARG A 111 15.76 -19.82 -4.63
N ARG A 112 15.24 -20.92 -5.17
CA ARG A 112 15.66 -22.30 -4.87
C ARG A 112 16.23 -22.97 -6.12
N ALA A 113 16.76 -24.18 -5.95
CA ALA A 113 17.32 -24.96 -7.05
C ALA A 113 16.22 -25.48 -8.00
N ASP A 114 15.03 -25.73 -7.46
CA ASP A 114 13.87 -26.34 -8.09
C ASP A 114 12.78 -25.35 -8.49
N GLY A 115 12.99 -24.05 -8.23
CA GLY A 115 12.02 -23.01 -8.57
C GLY A 115 12.18 -21.75 -7.72
N LEU A 116 11.08 -21.01 -7.61
CA LEU A 116 10.95 -19.82 -6.78
C LEU A 116 10.02 -20.11 -5.61
N GLU A 117 10.53 -20.00 -4.39
CA GLU A 117 9.69 -20.01 -3.19
C GLU A 117 9.08 -18.63 -2.99
N VAL A 118 7.75 -18.58 -2.89
CA VAL A 118 6.97 -17.35 -2.76
C VAL A 118 6.17 -17.42 -1.48
N VAL A 119 6.32 -16.43 -0.61
CA VAL A 119 5.56 -16.31 0.64
C VAL A 119 4.46 -15.29 0.46
N ARG A 120 3.21 -15.70 0.69
CA ARG A 120 2.02 -14.84 0.56
C ARG A 120 1.39 -14.58 1.92
N ASP A 121 0.84 -13.38 2.09
CA ASP A 121 0.00 -13.02 3.23
C ASP A 121 -1.45 -13.40 2.91
N LEU A 122 -2.08 -14.20 3.77
CA LEU A 122 -3.49 -14.57 3.65
C LEU A 122 -4.39 -13.71 4.56
N GLY A 123 -3.81 -12.73 5.26
CA GLY A 123 -4.47 -11.94 6.28
C GLY A 123 -4.46 -12.62 7.64
N HIS A 124 -4.79 -11.86 8.69
CA HIS A 124 -4.87 -12.33 10.09
C HIS A 124 -3.61 -13.05 10.60
N GLY A 125 -2.44 -12.77 10.01
CA GLY A 125 -1.17 -13.39 10.37
C GLY A 125 -0.93 -14.77 9.75
N ALA A 126 -1.87 -15.29 8.96
CA ALA A 126 -1.69 -16.52 8.19
C ALA A 126 -0.79 -16.27 6.97
N ARG A 127 0.05 -17.25 6.65
CA ARG A 127 0.96 -17.21 5.51
C ARG A 127 0.88 -18.49 4.70
N ASP A 128 1.01 -18.35 3.40
CA ASP A 128 1.12 -19.46 2.46
C ASP A 128 2.51 -19.46 1.82
N ILE A 129 3.06 -20.64 1.55
CA ILE A 129 4.37 -20.82 0.92
C ILE A 129 4.17 -21.66 -0.33
N LEU A 130 4.40 -21.03 -1.48
CA LEU A 130 4.25 -21.65 -2.79
C LEU A 130 5.62 -21.91 -3.40
N LEU A 131 5.77 -23.07 -4.05
CA LEU A 131 6.89 -23.33 -4.95
C LEU A 131 6.41 -23.11 -6.39
N VAL A 132 6.96 -22.10 -7.05
CA VAL A 132 6.60 -21.73 -8.42
C VAL A 132 7.70 -22.20 -9.38
N GLN A 133 7.30 -22.94 -10.41
CA GLN A 133 8.17 -23.40 -11.48
C GLN A 133 7.83 -22.66 -12.77
N GLY A 134 8.85 -22.20 -13.49
CA GLY A 134 8.67 -21.45 -14.73
C GLY A 134 8.38 -19.96 -14.51
N PRO A 135 7.79 -19.29 -15.52
CA PRO A 135 7.59 -17.86 -15.45
C PRO A 135 6.51 -17.48 -14.42
N ALA A 136 6.68 -16.33 -13.76
CA ALA A 136 5.79 -15.90 -12.68
C ALA A 136 5.52 -14.39 -12.71
N VAL A 137 4.29 -14.01 -12.36
CA VAL A 137 3.87 -12.65 -12.04
C VAL A 137 3.50 -12.58 -10.57
N LEU A 138 4.20 -11.76 -9.81
CA LEU A 138 4.08 -11.65 -8.37
C LEU A 138 3.62 -10.25 -7.99
N VAL A 139 2.41 -10.14 -7.43
CA VAL A 139 1.87 -8.88 -6.94
C VAL A 139 2.28 -8.69 -5.49
N ILE A 140 3.10 -7.68 -5.25
CA ILE A 140 3.78 -7.44 -3.98
C ILE A 140 2.86 -6.72 -3.01
N ALA A 141 2.71 -7.28 -1.80
CA ALA A 141 1.92 -6.71 -0.73
C ALA A 141 2.56 -5.43 -0.17
N ASP A 142 1.74 -4.54 0.40
CA ASP A 142 2.24 -3.36 1.13
C ASP A 142 2.96 -3.72 2.45
N SER A 143 2.77 -4.96 2.94
CA SER A 143 3.42 -5.53 4.12
C SER A 143 4.79 -6.17 3.84
N VAL A 144 5.25 -6.16 2.58
CA VAL A 144 6.59 -6.62 2.17
C VAL A 144 7.69 -6.00 3.04
N ARG A 145 8.75 -6.79 3.30
CA ARG A 145 9.89 -6.32 4.09
C ARG A 145 10.46 -5.04 3.49
N ARG A 146 10.69 -4.04 4.36
CA ARG A 146 11.29 -2.77 3.93
C ARG A 146 12.66 -3.00 3.32
N THR A 147 12.83 -2.46 2.13
CA THR A 147 14.06 -2.54 1.36
C THR A 147 15.03 -1.45 1.80
N GLY A 148 16.30 -1.54 1.36
CA GLY A 148 17.33 -0.56 1.70
C GLY A 148 16.90 0.86 1.34
N TYR A 149 17.18 1.82 2.22
CA TYR A 149 16.80 3.21 2.00
C TYR A 149 17.55 3.82 0.80
N VAL A 150 16.80 4.25 -0.22
CA VAL A 150 17.33 5.05 -1.33
C VAL A 150 17.22 6.53 -0.95
N SER A 151 18.36 7.18 -0.71
CA SER A 151 18.37 8.58 -0.29
C SER A 151 17.80 9.50 -1.36
N ARG A 152 17.07 10.55 -0.93
CA ARG A 152 16.52 11.56 -1.84
C ARG A 152 17.61 12.20 -2.73
N ARG A 153 18.82 12.40 -2.18
CA ARG A 153 19.97 12.91 -2.94
C ARG A 153 20.34 11.98 -4.10
N ARG A 154 20.34 10.67 -3.88
CA ARG A 154 20.58 9.68 -4.94
C ARG A 154 19.48 9.70 -5.98
N VAL A 155 18.21 9.80 -5.57
CA VAL A 155 17.07 9.90 -6.50
C VAL A 155 17.18 11.15 -7.40
N LEU A 156 17.51 12.30 -6.82
CA LEU A 156 17.66 13.55 -7.58
C LEU A 156 18.91 13.57 -8.49
N ALA A 157 19.98 12.88 -8.09
CA ALA A 157 21.21 12.79 -8.88
C ALA A 157 21.17 11.68 -9.94
N ALA A 158 20.21 10.76 -9.85
CA ALA A 158 20.06 9.69 -10.82
C ALA A 158 19.42 10.24 -12.11
N ALA A 159 20.15 10.11 -13.21
CA ALA A 159 19.59 10.22 -14.54
C ALA A 159 19.32 8.79 -15.03
N PRO A 160 18.07 8.43 -15.35
CA PRO A 160 17.82 7.16 -16.03
C PRO A 160 18.61 7.18 -17.34
N LYS A 161 19.52 6.22 -17.52
CA LYS A 161 20.35 6.14 -18.72
C LYS A 161 19.54 5.48 -19.82
N GLY A 162 19.22 6.25 -20.86
CA GLY A 162 18.57 5.76 -22.07
C GLY A 162 17.29 4.97 -21.79
N SER A 163 16.16 5.67 -21.65
CA SER A 163 14.99 5.10 -22.29
C SER A 163 15.24 5.28 -23.78
N GLU A 164 15.27 4.19 -24.54
CA GLU A 164 15.00 4.29 -25.98
C GLU A 164 13.57 4.81 -26.08
N SER A 165 13.41 6.13 -26.02
CA SER A 165 12.15 6.82 -26.22
C SER A 165 12.08 7.11 -27.71
N PRO A 166 11.27 6.36 -28.49
CA PRO A 166 11.07 6.71 -29.87
C PRO A 166 10.05 7.85 -29.90
N ASP A 167 10.33 8.87 -30.71
CA ASP A 167 9.41 9.97 -30.97
C ASP A 167 7.99 9.44 -31.28
N GLU A 168 6.98 10.18 -30.79
CA GLU A 168 5.54 9.86 -30.79
C GLU A 168 5.06 8.97 -29.62
N ALA A 169 4.68 9.64 -28.53
CA ALA A 169 3.85 9.07 -27.47
C ALA A 169 2.45 8.76 -28.02
N SER A 170 2.31 7.61 -28.67
CA SER A 170 1.01 7.03 -29.01
C SER A 170 0.24 6.76 -27.72
N GLN A 171 -0.80 7.56 -27.50
CA GLN A 171 -1.76 7.37 -26.42
C GLN A 171 -2.38 5.97 -26.61
N ILE A 172 -2.06 5.04 -25.72
CA ILE A 172 -2.52 3.65 -25.83
C ILE A 172 -4.04 3.65 -25.71
N ASP A 173 -4.73 3.24 -26.78
CA ASP A 173 -6.17 3.02 -26.78
C ASP A 173 -6.44 1.62 -26.20
N TRP A 174 -6.43 1.54 -24.87
CA TRP A 174 -6.75 0.31 -24.14
C TRP A 174 -8.21 -0.07 -24.41
N GLN A 175 -8.44 -0.97 -25.36
CA GLN A 175 -9.76 -1.53 -25.56
C GLN A 175 -10.19 -2.26 -24.28
N ARG A 176 -11.17 -1.67 -23.59
CA ARG A 176 -11.77 -2.24 -22.38
C ARG A 176 -12.22 -3.66 -22.67
N THR A 177 -11.56 -4.64 -22.07
CA THR A 177 -11.95 -6.04 -22.16
C THR A 177 -13.36 -6.18 -21.60
N GLN A 178 -14.35 -6.43 -22.46
CA GLN A 178 -15.71 -6.65 -22.00
C GLN A 178 -15.79 -8.03 -21.33
N PRO A 179 -16.34 -8.12 -20.10
CA PRO A 179 -16.49 -9.40 -19.44
C PRO A 179 -17.41 -10.31 -20.26
N ARG A 180 -16.97 -11.55 -20.54
CA ARG A 180 -17.72 -12.59 -21.27
C ARG A 180 -18.93 -13.16 -20.49
N VAL A 181 -19.39 -12.46 -19.44
CA VAL A 181 -20.54 -12.88 -18.65
C VAL A 181 -21.79 -12.32 -19.31
N ARG A 182 -22.72 -13.20 -19.70
CA ARG A 182 -24.07 -12.81 -20.12
C ARG A 182 -24.79 -12.17 -18.93
N LEU A 183 -24.59 -10.88 -18.73
CA LEU A 183 -25.31 -10.13 -17.72
C LEU A 183 -26.71 -9.85 -18.25
N SER A 184 -27.72 -10.26 -17.48
CA SER A 184 -29.12 -9.92 -17.73
C SER A 184 -29.33 -8.41 -17.88
N GLY A 185 -30.43 -8.00 -18.54
CA GLY A 185 -30.69 -6.66 -19.07
C GLY A 185 -30.62 -5.46 -18.11
N HIS A 186 -30.29 -5.64 -16.82
CA HIS A 186 -29.90 -4.54 -15.92
C HIS A 186 -28.47 -4.05 -16.14
N ALA A 187 -27.50 -4.95 -16.39
CA ALA A 187 -26.11 -4.52 -16.56
C ALA A 187 -25.83 -3.86 -17.93
N ALA A 188 -26.74 -4.03 -18.90
CA ALA A 188 -26.70 -3.33 -20.19
C ALA A 188 -27.14 -1.86 -20.07
N LYS A 189 -27.90 -1.50 -19.02
CA LYS A 189 -28.38 -0.14 -18.77
C LYS A 189 -27.39 0.73 -17.99
N VAL A 190 -26.39 0.13 -17.34
CA VAL A 190 -25.38 0.82 -16.55
C VAL A 190 -24.05 0.79 -17.30
N GLN A 191 -23.68 1.91 -17.93
CA GLN A 191 -22.37 2.07 -18.57
C GLN A 191 -21.28 2.30 -17.52
N GLY A 192 -20.17 1.54 -17.58
CA GLY A 192 -19.05 1.70 -16.65
C GLY A 192 -18.18 0.46 -16.49
N SER A 193 -17.11 0.56 -15.69
CA SER A 193 -16.31 -0.59 -15.28
C SER A 193 -17.16 -1.59 -14.48
N ALA A 194 -16.71 -2.85 -14.37
CA ALA A 194 -17.41 -3.87 -13.56
C ALA A 194 -17.58 -3.41 -12.10
N THR A 195 -16.57 -2.75 -11.55
CA THR A 195 -16.58 -2.15 -10.21
C THR A 195 -17.65 -1.06 -10.09
N ASN A 196 -17.79 -0.18 -11.09
CA ASN A 196 -18.83 0.87 -11.06
C ASN A 196 -20.24 0.27 -11.09
N ARG A 197 -20.46 -0.78 -11.88
CA ARG A 197 -21.75 -1.47 -11.96
C ARG A 197 -22.10 -2.19 -10.66
N LEU A 198 -21.11 -2.79 -10.01
CA LEU A 198 -21.27 -3.45 -8.72
C LEU A 198 -21.54 -2.42 -7.60
N ASN A 199 -20.81 -1.31 -7.61
CA ASN A 199 -20.99 -0.22 -6.66
C ASN A 199 -22.38 0.44 -6.81
N ASP A 200 -22.86 0.64 -8.03
CA ASP A 200 -24.24 1.10 -8.29
C ASP A 200 -25.28 0.09 -7.78
N LEU A 201 -25.05 -1.22 -7.98
CA LEU A 201 -25.91 -2.29 -7.45
C LEU A 201 -25.98 -2.30 -5.92
N PHE A 202 -24.88 -1.97 -5.24
CA PHE A 202 -24.81 -1.86 -3.78
C PHE A 202 -25.18 -0.46 -3.25
N GLY A 203 -25.56 0.49 -4.12
CA GLY A 203 -25.82 1.88 -3.72
C GLY A 203 -24.58 2.60 -3.18
N ILE A 204 -23.38 2.06 -3.41
CA ILE A 204 -22.10 2.67 -3.06
C ILE A 204 -21.82 3.70 -4.15
N ALA A 205 -22.30 4.92 -3.98
CA ALA A 205 -21.89 6.01 -4.84
C ALA A 205 -20.36 6.15 -4.74
N ILE A 206 -19.63 5.75 -5.79
CA ILE A 206 -18.21 6.09 -5.91
C ILE A 206 -18.17 7.61 -5.91
N THR A 207 -17.69 8.16 -4.81
CA THR A 207 -17.48 9.58 -4.55
C THR A 207 -16.82 10.22 -5.75
N GLY A 208 -17.63 10.86 -6.60
CA GLY A 208 -17.15 11.37 -7.87
C GLY A 208 -18.06 12.43 -8.46
N SER A 209 -19.39 12.23 -8.53
CA SER A 209 -20.19 13.15 -9.35
C SER A 209 -21.68 13.36 -9.00
N ARG A 210 -22.21 12.92 -7.86
CA ARG A 210 -23.55 13.36 -7.40
C ARG A 210 -23.61 13.46 -5.87
N GLY A 211 -23.75 14.69 -5.36
CA GLY A 211 -23.90 15.06 -3.94
C GLY A 211 -22.69 14.67 -3.08
N LYS A 212 -21.80 15.54 -2.61
CA LYS A 212 -22.04 16.58 -1.61
C LYS A 212 -23.17 16.34 -0.58
N GLU A 213 -23.63 15.11 -0.41
CA GLU A 213 -24.02 14.62 0.89
C GLU A 213 -22.77 13.96 1.46
N SER A 214 -21.89 14.80 1.99
CA SER A 214 -20.75 14.33 2.77
C SER A 214 -21.26 13.36 3.84
N ASN A 215 -20.46 12.34 4.16
CA ASN A 215 -20.56 11.56 5.40
C ASN A 215 -20.47 12.43 6.69
N ASP A 216 -20.69 13.75 6.59
CA ASP A 216 -20.77 14.69 7.71
C ASP A 216 -21.96 14.35 8.63
N SER A 217 -22.97 13.61 8.15
CA SER A 217 -24.08 13.13 8.99
C SER A 217 -23.65 12.16 10.10
N GLN A 218 -22.46 11.57 10.00
CA GLN A 218 -21.88 10.69 11.02
C GLN A 218 -20.68 11.32 11.74
N LEU A 219 -20.28 12.54 11.37
CA LEU A 219 -19.12 13.19 11.95
C LEU A 219 -19.51 13.84 13.27
N VAL A 220 -19.18 13.19 14.38
CA VAL A 220 -19.36 13.77 15.72
C VAL A 220 -18.42 14.96 15.87
N THR A 221 -18.97 16.16 15.78
CA THR A 221 -18.24 17.42 16.03
C THR A 221 -18.56 17.90 17.44
N GLY A 222 -17.52 18.20 18.23
CA GLY A 222 -17.67 18.60 19.61
C GLY A 222 -16.33 18.76 20.32
N SER A 223 -16.38 19.07 21.62
CA SER A 223 -15.18 19.03 22.47
C SER A 223 -14.63 17.59 22.56
N PRO A 224 -13.34 17.41 22.91
CA PRO A 224 -12.74 16.09 23.07
C PRO A 224 -13.56 15.14 23.97
N GLU A 225 -14.19 15.68 25.02
CA GLU A 225 -15.04 14.93 25.94
C GLU A 225 -16.32 14.41 25.27
N THR A 226 -16.94 15.21 24.39
CA THR A 226 -18.12 14.81 23.63
C THR A 226 -17.77 13.70 22.65
N CYS A 227 -16.66 13.82 21.92
CA CYS A 227 -16.18 12.77 21.02
C CYS A 227 -15.89 11.46 21.77
N ALA A 228 -15.22 11.56 22.93
CA ALA A 228 -14.95 10.40 23.78
C ALA A 228 -16.25 9.72 24.27
N ARG A 229 -17.27 10.50 24.64
CA ARG A 229 -18.58 9.96 25.06
C ARG A 229 -19.30 9.22 23.94
N HIS A 230 -19.29 9.78 22.72
CA HIS A 230 -19.88 9.12 21.55
C HIS A 230 -19.15 7.82 21.21
N LEU A 231 -17.82 7.79 21.32
CA LEU A 231 -17.04 6.57 21.14
C LEU A 231 -17.38 5.51 22.21
N LEU A 232 -17.44 5.89 23.48
CA LEU A 232 -17.82 4.96 24.56
C LEU A 232 -19.22 4.40 24.37
N ARG A 233 -20.18 5.24 23.96
CA ARG A 233 -21.54 4.81 23.63
C ARG A 233 -21.55 3.82 22.46
N TYR A 234 -20.77 4.08 21.41
CA TYR A 234 -20.62 3.17 20.28
C TYR A 234 -20.03 1.82 20.69
N LEU A 235 -18.96 1.83 21.48
CA LEU A 235 -18.32 0.61 21.98
C LEU A 235 -19.26 -0.22 22.87
N ALA A 236 -20.05 0.44 23.73
CA ALA A 236 -21.04 -0.25 24.56
C ALA A 236 -22.22 -0.79 23.74
N HIS A 237 -22.66 -0.06 22.71
CA HIS A 237 -23.73 -0.53 21.82
C HIS A 237 -23.36 -1.80 21.06
N HIS A 238 -22.08 -2.01 20.78
CA HIS A 238 -21.55 -3.21 20.12
C HIS A 238 -20.93 -4.22 21.09
N ASP A 239 -21.27 -4.13 22.39
CA ASP A 239 -20.84 -5.06 23.45
C ASP A 239 -19.31 -5.20 23.64
N PHE A 240 -18.53 -4.22 23.19
CA PHE A 240 -17.08 -4.19 23.43
C PHE A 240 -16.74 -3.77 24.86
N ILE A 241 -17.62 -3.03 25.53
CA ILE A 241 -17.49 -2.63 26.94
C ILE A 241 -18.84 -2.78 27.66
N ALA A 242 -18.81 -3.13 28.94
CA ALA A 242 -20.01 -3.16 29.76
C ALA A 242 -20.58 -1.74 29.94
N PRO A 243 -21.90 -1.53 29.72
CA PRO A 243 -22.53 -0.20 29.78
C PRO A 243 -22.38 0.47 31.16
N ASP A 244 -22.27 -0.34 32.21
CA ASP A 244 -22.17 0.09 33.62
C ASP A 244 -20.84 0.81 33.93
N ARG A 245 -19.87 0.77 33.01
CA ARG A 245 -18.55 1.40 33.16
C ARG A 245 -18.44 2.77 32.49
N ILE A 246 -19.51 3.28 31.88
CA ILE A 246 -19.53 4.62 31.30
C ILE A 246 -19.95 5.60 32.40
N PRO A 247 -19.05 6.49 32.90
CA PRO A 247 -19.45 7.52 33.85
C PRO A 247 -20.47 8.44 33.17
N MET A 248 -21.74 8.35 33.59
CA MET A 248 -22.74 9.35 33.23
C MET A 248 -22.34 10.66 33.89
N PRO A 249 -22.30 11.78 33.16
CA PRO A 249 -22.15 13.07 33.81
C PRO A 249 -23.39 13.32 34.67
N GLU A 250 -23.17 13.63 35.94
CA GLU A 250 -24.13 14.38 36.75
C GLU A 250 -24.28 15.76 36.11
N THR A 251 -25.13 15.88 35.10
CA THR A 251 -25.57 17.19 34.61
C THR A 251 -26.56 17.77 35.60
N SER A 252 -26.04 18.29 36.72
CA SER A 252 -26.72 19.30 37.53
C SER A 252 -26.52 20.68 36.89
N HIS A 253 -26.94 20.81 35.62
CA HIS A 253 -27.23 22.13 35.06
C HIS A 253 -28.65 22.51 35.49
N ARG A 254 -28.73 23.16 36.65
CA ARG A 254 -29.89 23.94 37.07
C ARG A 254 -30.18 24.96 35.96
N LEU A 255 -31.32 24.83 35.30
CA LEU A 255 -31.85 25.83 34.37
C LEU A 255 -32.10 27.10 35.18
N GLU A 256 -31.15 28.04 35.18
CA GLU A 256 -31.46 29.43 35.56
C GLU A 256 -32.28 30.06 34.44
N PRO A 257 -33.37 30.79 34.75
CA PRO A 257 -34.14 31.51 33.75
C PRO A 257 -33.28 32.62 33.12
N PRO A 258 -33.53 32.97 31.85
CA PRO A 258 -32.73 33.97 31.15
C PRO A 258 -32.89 35.35 31.82
N SER A 259 -31.78 35.85 32.38
CA SER A 259 -31.67 37.25 32.78
C SER A 259 -31.50 38.11 31.53
N GLU A 260 -32.51 38.94 31.28
CA GLU A 260 -32.44 40.11 30.42
C GLU A 260 -31.35 41.06 30.94
N ALA A 261 -30.19 41.05 30.28
CA ALA A 261 -29.14 42.03 30.54
C ALA A 261 -28.47 42.46 29.22
N VAL A 262 -28.96 43.59 28.73
CA VAL A 262 -28.20 44.72 28.17
C VAL A 262 -27.10 44.39 27.15
N LEU A 263 -27.42 44.70 25.90
CA LEU A 263 -26.52 44.97 24.78
C LEU A 263 -25.27 45.76 25.20
N ALA A 264 -24.13 45.08 25.23
CA ALA A 264 -22.82 45.71 25.10
C ALA A 264 -22.24 45.36 23.72
N PRO A 265 -21.82 46.35 22.90
CA PRO A 265 -21.24 46.06 21.60
C PRO A 265 -19.89 45.36 21.77
N ALA A 266 -19.80 44.16 21.20
CA ALA A 266 -18.57 43.38 21.14
C ALA A 266 -17.48 44.17 20.40
N ARG A 267 -16.39 44.49 21.10
CA ARG A 267 -15.16 45.00 20.45
C ARG A 267 -14.64 43.95 19.48
N PRO A 268 -14.33 44.29 18.21
CA PRO A 268 -13.74 43.36 17.27
C PRO A 268 -12.32 43.02 17.73
N ARG A 269 -12.10 41.79 18.20
CA ARG A 269 -10.74 41.24 18.36
C ARG A 269 -10.14 41.05 16.97
N ALA A 270 -9.24 41.96 16.60
CA ALA A 270 -8.41 41.83 15.40
C ALA A 270 -7.67 40.49 15.42
N ARG A 271 -8.04 39.58 14.52
CA ARG A 271 -7.22 38.40 14.20
C ARG A 271 -5.95 38.90 13.50
N PRO A 272 -4.75 38.45 13.87
CA PRO A 272 -3.57 38.76 13.09
C PRO A 272 -3.71 38.12 11.70
N ARG A 273 -3.85 38.96 10.67
CA ARG A 273 -3.78 38.56 9.26
C ARG A 273 -2.39 37.97 9.01
N ARG A 274 -2.29 36.65 8.87
CA ARG A 274 -1.14 36.02 8.19
C ARG A 274 -1.25 36.35 6.71
N GLY A 275 -0.44 37.30 6.25
CA GLY A 275 -0.29 37.60 4.83
C GLY A 275 0.38 36.45 4.06
N PRO A 276 0.31 36.47 2.72
CA PRO A 276 1.01 35.50 1.87
C PRO A 276 2.52 35.63 2.06
N ARG A 277 3.22 34.49 2.23
CA ARG A 277 4.67 34.43 2.34
C ARG A 277 5.31 34.97 1.05
N ARG A 278 6.23 35.94 1.18
CA ARG A 278 7.10 36.37 0.09
C ARG A 278 8.22 35.35 -0.11
N ALA A 279 8.63 35.15 -1.35
CA ALA A 279 9.59 34.13 -1.80
C ALA A 279 11.05 34.37 -1.37
N THR A 280 11.31 35.20 -0.37
CA THR A 280 12.67 35.60 0.07
C THR A 280 12.96 35.27 1.55
N ASP A 281 12.09 34.53 2.24
CA ASP A 281 12.31 34.08 3.63
C ASP A 281 13.19 32.82 3.75
N SER A 282 13.91 32.46 2.68
CA SER A 282 14.93 31.43 2.67
C SER A 282 16.31 32.07 2.80
N ASP A 283 16.81 32.29 4.02
CA ASP A 283 18.27 32.28 4.26
C ASP A 283 18.76 32.30 5.72
N GLN A 284 17.93 31.95 6.71
CA GLN A 284 18.44 31.67 8.05
C GLN A 284 18.29 30.19 8.41
N GLY A 285 19.19 29.40 7.81
CA GLY A 285 19.45 28.03 8.19
C GLY A 285 20.02 27.96 9.60
N ILE A 286 19.18 27.59 10.57
CA ILE A 286 19.67 27.03 11.84
C ILE A 286 20.17 25.62 11.53
N ALA A 287 21.44 25.54 11.12
CA ALA A 287 22.17 24.29 11.02
C ALA A 287 22.21 23.63 12.41
N ARG A 288 21.40 22.59 12.60
CA ARG A 288 21.52 21.73 13.78
C ARG A 288 22.88 21.02 13.69
N ARG A 289 23.84 21.46 14.51
CA ARG A 289 25.12 20.77 14.67
C ARG A 289 24.87 19.29 15.02
N PRO A 290 25.56 18.33 14.39
CA PRO A 290 25.48 16.94 14.82
C PRO A 290 26.07 16.80 16.23
N LEU A 291 25.35 16.11 17.10
CA LEU A 291 25.86 15.76 18.44
C LEU A 291 27.12 14.88 18.30
N PRO A 292 28.17 15.14 19.11
CA PRO A 292 29.34 14.26 19.11
C PRO A 292 28.95 12.87 19.61
N LEU A 293 29.28 11.85 18.80
CA LEU A 293 29.19 10.44 19.17
C LEU A 293 30.08 10.20 20.40
N LYS A 294 29.46 9.94 21.55
CA LYS A 294 30.16 9.35 22.70
C LYS A 294 30.67 7.98 22.28
N LYS A 295 31.96 7.88 22.01
CA LYS A 295 32.71 6.62 22.05
C LYS A 295 32.61 6.04 23.46
N THR A 296 32.72 4.72 23.54
CA THR A 296 32.75 3.87 24.76
C THR A 296 31.39 3.34 25.21
N ILE A 297 30.94 2.25 24.57
CA ILE A 297 30.26 1.18 25.30
C ILE A 297 31.17 -0.03 25.15
N GLU A 298 31.94 -0.28 26.20
CA GLU A 298 32.69 -1.52 26.36
C GLU A 298 31.73 -2.72 26.25
N SER A 299 32.20 -3.73 25.54
CA SER A 299 31.58 -5.02 25.37
C SER A 299 31.26 -5.67 26.72
N ARG A 300 30.01 -5.60 27.17
CA ARG A 300 29.49 -6.55 28.15
C ARG A 300 29.07 -7.81 27.42
N VAL A 301 30.00 -8.77 27.39
CA VAL A 301 29.73 -10.17 27.12
C VAL A 301 28.67 -10.65 28.13
N PRO A 302 27.49 -11.13 27.71
CA PRO A 302 26.56 -11.73 28.64
C PRO A 302 27.14 -13.06 29.14
N GLN A 303 27.34 -13.16 30.46
CA GLN A 303 27.67 -14.43 31.11
C GLN A 303 26.53 -15.44 30.88
N PRO A 304 26.83 -16.73 30.62
CA PRO A 304 25.82 -17.76 30.50
C PRO A 304 25.19 -18.04 31.85
N VAL A 305 23.88 -17.78 31.97
CA VAL A 305 23.08 -18.18 33.12
C VAL A 305 22.91 -19.70 33.08
N SER A 306 23.65 -20.40 33.93
CA SER A 306 23.42 -21.81 34.21
C SER A 306 22.05 -21.99 34.88
N GLY A 307 21.21 -22.88 34.33
CA GLY A 307 20.15 -23.51 35.12
C GLY A 307 18.70 -23.17 34.78
N ARG A 308 18.30 -23.14 33.51
CA ARG A 308 16.90 -23.43 33.13
C ARG A 308 16.84 -24.38 31.95
N ARG A 309 16.49 -25.64 32.24
CA ARG A 309 16.11 -26.65 31.22
C ARG A 309 14.86 -26.15 30.50
N ILE A 310 15.03 -25.66 29.28
CA ILE A 310 13.92 -25.46 28.36
C ILE A 310 13.42 -26.85 27.96
N ALA A 311 12.21 -27.19 28.38
CA ALA A 311 11.56 -28.44 27.99
C ALA A 311 11.41 -28.46 26.46
N ARG A 312 12.08 -29.40 25.81
CA ARG A 312 11.87 -29.71 24.40
C ARG A 312 10.48 -30.33 24.28
N ARG A 313 9.51 -29.58 23.77
CA ARG A 313 8.27 -30.18 23.24
C ARG A 313 8.67 -31.03 22.04
N GLY A 314 8.60 -32.35 22.23
CA GLY A 314 8.80 -33.33 21.16
C GLY A 314 7.69 -33.26 20.10
N PRO A 315 7.86 -33.95 18.97
CA PRO A 315 6.93 -33.91 17.86
C PRO A 315 5.58 -34.51 18.25
N TYR A 316 4.50 -33.82 17.87
CA TYR A 316 3.14 -34.33 17.97
C TYR A 316 3.00 -35.61 17.15
N ARG A 317 2.61 -36.72 17.79
CA ARG A 317 2.10 -37.90 17.07
C ARG A 317 0.76 -37.51 16.44
N LEU A 318 0.68 -37.64 15.13
CA LEU A 318 -0.59 -37.67 14.41
C LEU A 318 -1.35 -38.93 14.84
N ASN A 319 -2.58 -38.76 15.32
CA ASN A 319 -3.47 -39.88 15.61
C ASN A 319 -3.75 -40.60 14.30
N GLU A 320 -3.27 -41.84 14.20
CA GLU A 320 -3.70 -42.81 13.20
C GLU A 320 -5.21 -43.01 13.34
N ARG A 321 -5.93 -42.89 12.21
CA ARG A 321 -7.34 -43.27 12.14
C ARG A 321 -7.45 -44.77 12.40
N PRO A 322 -8.43 -45.23 13.20
CA PRO A 322 -8.70 -46.65 13.26
C PRO A 322 -9.23 -47.11 11.90
N GLU A 323 -8.55 -48.11 11.35
CA GLU A 323 -9.06 -48.95 10.27
C GLU A 323 -10.39 -49.55 10.72
N ALA A 324 -11.45 -49.23 9.97
CA ALA A 324 -12.73 -49.90 10.09
C ALA A 324 -12.68 -51.14 9.20
N ASP A 325 -12.36 -52.28 9.81
CA ASP A 325 -12.58 -53.59 9.21
C ASP A 325 -13.97 -54.12 9.59
N ALA A 326 -14.66 -54.56 8.54
CA ALA A 326 -15.65 -55.64 8.46
C ALA A 326 -16.97 -55.53 9.26
N HIS A 327 -18.07 -55.28 8.54
CA HIS A 327 -19.08 -56.31 8.21
C HIS A 327 -19.87 -55.94 6.96
#